data_AF-A0AAN8K6U7-F1
#
_entry.id   AF-A0AAN8K6U7-F1
#
_cell.length_a   1.000
_cell.length_b   1.000
_cell.length_c   1.000
_cell.angle_alpha   90.00
_cell.angle_beta   90.00
_cell.angle_gamma   90.00
#
_symmetry.space_group_name_H-M   'P 1'
#
loop_
_entity.id
_entity.type
_entity.pdbx_description
1 polymer ?
#
loop_
_entity_poly.entity_id
_entity_poly.type
_entity_poly.pdbx_seq_one_letter_code
_entity_poly.pdbx_strand_id
1 'polypeptide(L)'
;MELPVGLAVFCVLYFTGLAGAQRDCYEGCINNVCNVTNGVCSEGCRDGFYGQRCDRNCGECRNKPCDKRTGSCKEGCEAGWRGSSCKQGRIDL
;
A
#
# COMPACT_ATOMS: atom_id res chain seq x y z
N MET A 1 -2.28 19.26 36.40
CA MET A 1 -1.39 20.37 36.04
C MET A 1 -0.13 19.73 35.45
N GLU A 2 -0.08 19.74 34.11
CA GLU A 2 1.12 19.92 33.27
C GLU A 2 2.06 18.71 33.00
N LEU A 3 2.08 18.32 31.71
CA LEU A 3 3.05 17.52 30.93
C LEU A 3 4.50 18.11 31.01
N PRO A 4 5.62 17.45 30.57
CA PRO A 4 5.71 16.54 29.41
C PRO A 4 6.81 15.44 29.47
N VAL A 5 6.46 14.15 29.52
CA VAL A 5 7.39 13.05 29.15
C VAL A 5 6.79 12.03 28.18
N GLY A 6 5.65 12.39 27.56
CA GLY A 6 4.85 11.53 26.68
C GLY A 6 5.41 11.27 25.27
N LEU A 7 6.68 11.61 24.97
CA LEU A 7 7.30 11.26 23.67
C LEU A 7 8.29 10.08 23.75
N ALA A 8 8.90 9.83 24.91
CA ALA A 8 9.88 8.74 25.06
C ALA A 8 9.22 7.38 25.30
N VAL A 9 8.07 7.34 25.98
CA VAL A 9 7.36 6.10 26.34
C VAL A 9 6.79 5.40 25.10
N PHE A 10 6.38 6.15 24.08
CA PHE A 10 5.97 5.57 22.80
C PHE A 10 7.14 4.88 22.09
N CYS A 11 8.36 5.40 22.20
CA CYS A 11 9.55 4.86 21.54
C CYS A 11 9.99 3.51 22.12
N VAL A 12 9.87 3.32 23.44
CA VAL A 12 10.29 2.06 24.11
C VAL A 12 9.40 0.88 23.72
N LEU A 13 8.12 1.13 23.42
CA LEU A 13 7.19 0.10 22.91
C LEU A 13 7.47 -0.34 21.46
N TYR A 14 8.23 0.44 20.67
CA TYR A 14 8.64 0.02 19.33
C TYR A 14 9.74 -1.06 19.34
N PHE A 15 10.54 -1.18 20.40
CA PHE A 15 11.68 -2.11 20.43
C PHE A 15 11.41 -3.42 21.17
N THR A 16 10.53 -3.42 22.18
CA THR A 16 10.03 -4.69 22.74
C THR A 16 8.85 -5.15 21.89
N GLY A 17 9.12 -5.97 20.88
CA GLY A 17 8.13 -6.54 19.95
C GLY A 17 7.06 -7.38 20.64
N LEU A 18 6.17 -6.73 21.39
CA LEU A 18 4.87 -7.26 21.73
C LEU A 18 4.01 -7.08 20.48
N ALA A 19 4.02 -8.10 19.62
CA ALA A 19 3.09 -8.25 18.52
C ALA A 19 1.65 -8.39 19.06
N GLY A 20 1.10 -7.29 19.59
CA GLY A 20 -0.35 -7.10 19.58
C GLY A 20 -0.75 -6.99 18.12
N ALA A 21 -1.78 -7.73 17.71
CA ALA A 21 -2.32 -7.65 16.36
C ALA A 21 -2.71 -6.20 16.06
N GLN A 22 -1.85 -5.48 15.33
CA GLN A 22 -2.15 -4.15 14.83
C GLN A 22 -3.29 -4.30 13.83
N ARG A 23 -4.48 -3.87 14.23
CA ARG A 23 -5.74 -3.95 13.47
C ARG A 23 -5.85 -2.83 12.42
N ASP A 24 -4.71 -2.35 11.96
CA ASP A 24 -4.64 -1.36 10.91
C ASP A 24 -4.84 -2.04 9.56
N CYS A 25 -5.57 -1.37 8.69
CA CYS A 25 -5.71 -1.78 7.32
C CYS A 25 -4.37 -1.70 6.59
N TYR A 26 -4.27 -2.35 5.43
CA TYR A 26 -3.14 -2.14 4.54
C TYR A 26 -2.98 -0.65 4.24
N GLU A 27 -1.73 -0.19 4.17
CA GLU A 27 -1.38 1.21 3.88
C GLU A 27 -2.08 1.71 2.61
N GLY A 28 -2.29 0.82 1.63
CA GLY A 28 -2.99 1.11 0.40
C GLY A 28 -4.49 1.35 0.51
N CYS A 29 -5.15 1.09 1.65
CA CYS A 29 -6.57 1.42 1.82
C CYS A 29 -6.77 2.94 1.98
N ILE A 30 -7.79 3.48 1.32
CA ILE A 30 -8.21 4.88 1.54
C ILE A 30 -8.74 5.03 2.98
N ASN A 31 -8.33 6.12 3.65
CA ASN A 31 -8.72 6.48 5.02
C ASN A 31 -8.54 5.39 6.09
N ASN A 32 -7.75 4.34 5.82
CA ASN A 32 -7.66 3.13 6.65
C ASN A 32 -9.04 2.49 6.92
N VAL A 33 -9.94 2.51 5.93
CA VAL A 33 -11.26 1.87 6.01
C VAL A 33 -11.22 0.50 5.34
N CYS A 34 -11.29 -0.56 6.14
CA CYS A 34 -11.37 -1.94 5.66
C CYS A 34 -12.25 -2.81 6.55
N ASN A 35 -12.69 -3.94 6.01
CA ASN A 35 -13.35 -4.98 6.78
C ASN A 35 -12.32 -5.66 7.69
N VAL A 36 -12.51 -5.58 9.00
CA VAL A 36 -11.56 -6.09 10.01
C VAL A 36 -11.40 -7.62 10.01
N THR A 37 -12.32 -8.35 9.38
CA THR A 37 -12.29 -9.82 9.31
C THR A 37 -11.46 -10.32 8.13
N ASN A 38 -11.54 -9.66 6.97
CA ASN A 38 -10.89 -10.12 5.74
C ASN A 38 -9.91 -9.09 5.12
N GLY A 39 -9.82 -7.89 5.68
CA GLY A 39 -8.93 -6.81 5.23
C GLY A 39 -9.33 -6.14 3.90
N VAL A 40 -10.54 -6.37 3.39
CA VAL A 40 -11.01 -5.75 2.14
C VAL A 40 -11.26 -4.25 2.36
N CYS A 41 -10.69 -3.40 1.50
CA CYS A 41 -10.88 -1.95 1.57
C CYS A 41 -12.20 -1.55 0.90
N SER A 42 -13.17 -1.06 1.66
CA SER A 42 -14.49 -0.67 1.15
C SER A 42 -14.46 0.61 0.31
N GLU A 43 -13.55 1.54 0.64
CA GLU A 43 -13.37 2.80 -0.08
C GLU A 43 -12.42 2.66 -1.29
N GLY A 44 -11.84 1.47 -1.48
CA GLY A 44 -10.87 1.18 -2.53
C GLY A 44 -9.43 1.57 -2.16
N CYS A 45 -8.57 1.60 -3.18
CA CYS A 45 -7.14 1.76 -3.01
C CYS A 45 -6.67 3.20 -3.25
N ARG A 46 -5.67 3.62 -2.46
CA ARG A 46 -4.85 4.78 -2.74
C ARG A 46 -4.11 4.58 -4.06
N ASP A 47 -3.75 5.70 -4.67
CA ASP A 47 -3.01 5.66 -5.93
C ASP A 47 -1.66 4.97 -5.72
N GLY A 48 -1.31 4.07 -6.65
CA GLY A 48 -0.14 3.20 -6.50
C GLY A 48 -0.44 1.84 -5.88
N PHE A 49 -1.67 1.56 -5.44
CA PHE A 49 -2.08 0.26 -4.91
C PHE A 49 -3.27 -0.35 -5.68
N TYR A 50 -3.38 -1.69 -5.64
CA TYR A 50 -4.49 -2.42 -6.26
C TYR A 50 -4.82 -3.73 -5.53
N GLY A 51 -5.99 -4.29 -5.88
CA GLY A 51 -6.54 -5.49 -5.28
C GLY A 51 -7.60 -5.18 -4.23
N GLN A 52 -8.38 -6.18 -3.81
CA GLN A 52 -9.48 -5.97 -2.87
C GLN A 52 -9.00 -5.48 -1.49
N ARG A 53 -7.76 -5.80 -1.12
CA ARG A 53 -7.14 -5.43 0.15
C ARG A 53 -6.10 -4.31 -0.02
N CYS A 54 -5.90 -3.82 -1.24
CA CYS A 54 -4.90 -2.80 -1.58
C CYS A 54 -3.49 -3.13 -1.06
N ASP A 55 -3.16 -4.41 -1.05
CA ASP A 55 -1.93 -5.01 -0.55
C ASP A 55 -0.88 -5.23 -1.64
N ARG A 56 -1.16 -4.76 -2.86
CA ARG A 56 -0.28 -4.88 -4.02
C ARG A 56 0.01 -3.53 -4.65
N ASN A 57 1.28 -3.25 -4.93
CA ASN A 57 1.70 -1.99 -5.55
C ASN A 57 1.59 -2.06 -7.07
N CYS A 58 1.12 -0.98 -7.70
CA CYS A 58 1.20 -0.77 -9.14
C CYS A 58 2.66 -0.90 -9.64
N GLY A 59 2.85 -1.37 -10.88
CA GLY A 59 4.15 -1.27 -11.54
C GLY A 59 4.38 0.12 -12.15
N GLU A 60 5.36 0.20 -13.06
CA GLU A 60 5.72 1.46 -13.72
C GLU A 60 4.83 1.72 -14.94
N CYS A 61 3.59 2.14 -14.66
CA CYS A 61 2.66 2.63 -15.68
C CYS A 61 3.07 4.01 -16.18
N ARG A 62 2.97 4.24 -17.50
CA ARG A 62 3.28 5.53 -18.14
C ARG A 62 2.39 6.70 -17.68
N ASN A 63 1.19 6.40 -17.21
CA ASN A 63 0.29 7.36 -16.57
C ASN A 63 -0.29 6.68 -15.32
N LYS A 64 0.16 7.12 -14.13
CA LYS A 64 -0.37 6.63 -12.84
C LYS A 64 -1.74 7.31 -12.57
N PRO A 65 -2.68 6.63 -11.88
CA PRO A 65 -2.56 5.32 -11.24
C PRO A 65 -2.92 4.14 -12.15
N CYS A 66 -2.47 2.93 -11.77
CA CYS A 66 -2.91 1.68 -12.39
C CYS A 66 -4.38 1.36 -12.04
N ASP A 67 -4.98 0.40 -12.74
CA ASP A 67 -6.32 -0.08 -12.40
C ASP A 67 -6.36 -0.65 -10.98
N LYS A 68 -7.17 -0.05 -10.11
CA LYS A 68 -7.21 -0.36 -8.66
C LYS A 68 -7.67 -1.78 -8.34
N ARG A 69 -8.25 -2.51 -9.30
CA ARG A 69 -8.71 -3.90 -9.09
C ARG A 69 -7.71 -4.92 -9.63
N THR A 70 -7.22 -4.70 -10.84
CA THR A 70 -6.40 -5.65 -11.60
C THR A 70 -4.91 -5.35 -11.55
N GLY A 71 -4.54 -4.08 -11.31
CA GLY A 71 -3.15 -3.60 -11.35
C GLY A 71 -2.64 -3.34 -12.77
N SER A 72 -3.52 -3.36 -13.78
CA SER A 72 -3.13 -3.15 -15.18
C SER A 72 -2.95 -1.67 -15.52
N CYS A 73 -2.00 -1.38 -16.41
CA CYS A 73 -1.71 -0.04 -16.90
C CYS A 73 -2.42 0.19 -18.25
N LYS A 74 -3.36 1.14 -18.32
CA LYS A 74 -4.14 1.40 -19.55
C LYS A 74 -3.30 2.02 -20.67
N GLU A 75 -2.41 2.95 -20.31
CA GLU A 75 -1.54 3.69 -21.24
C GLU A 75 -0.21 2.96 -21.53
N GLY A 76 -0.09 1.69 -21.11
CA GLY A 76 1.13 0.92 -21.20
C GLY A 76 2.18 1.30 -20.15
N CYS A 77 3.41 0.85 -20.40
CA CYS A 77 4.52 0.90 -19.45
C CYS A 77 5.48 2.05 -19.72
N GLU A 78 6.15 2.50 -18.67
CA GLU A 78 7.36 3.32 -18.82
C GLU A 78 8.47 2.56 -19.56
N ALA A 79 9.43 3.30 -20.11
CA ALA A 79 10.54 2.72 -20.86
C ALA A 79 11.30 1.70 -20.00
N GLY A 80 11.60 0.52 -20.57
CA GLY A 80 12.26 -0.59 -19.87
C GLY A 80 11.31 -1.54 -19.13
N TRP A 81 10.02 -1.21 -19.00
CA TRP A 81 9.03 -2.05 -18.33
C TRP A 81 8.08 -2.73 -19.32
N ARG A 82 7.65 -3.94 -18.98
CA ARG A 82 6.79 -4.78 -19.83
C ARG A 82 5.74 -5.54 -19.00
N GLY A 83 4.76 -6.10 -19.72
CA GLY A 83 3.61 -6.82 -19.16
C GLY A 83 2.41 -5.91 -18.88
N SER A 84 1.23 -6.49 -18.66
CA SER A 84 -0.02 -5.74 -18.45
C SER A 84 0.02 -4.81 -17.23
N SER A 85 0.79 -5.19 -16.19
CA SER A 85 0.97 -4.41 -14.96
C SER A 85 2.31 -3.69 -14.87
N CYS A 86 3.13 -3.74 -15.93
CA CYS A 86 4.43 -3.06 -15.99
C CYS A 86 5.36 -3.36 -14.80
N LYS A 87 5.37 -4.64 -14.37
CA LYS A 87 6.22 -5.14 -13.28
C LYS A 87 7.45 -5.90 -13.77
N GLN A 88 7.54 -6.18 -15.06
CA GLN A 88 8.68 -6.88 -15.65
C GLN A 88 9.64 -5.85 -16.24
N GLY A 89 10.61 -5.40 -15.43
CA GLY A 89 11.75 -4.65 -15.93
C GLY A 89 12.67 -5.61 -16.67
N ARG A 90 12.87 -5.39 -17.97
CA ARG A 90 14.01 -5.99 -18.68
C ARG A 90 15.00 -4.85 -18.86
N ILE A 91 16.00 -4.83 -17.97
CA ILE A 91 17.31 -4.30 -18.36
C ILE A 91 17.74 -5.12 -19.59
N ASP A 92 18.36 -4.44 -20.55
CA ASP A 92 18.95 -4.98 -21.80
C ASP A 92 18.05 -4.98 -23.05
N LEU A 93 18.01 -3.83 -23.73
CA LEU A 93 18.73 -3.60 -25.00
C LEU A 93 18.86 -2.09 -25.28
#